data_AF-K7LIY6-F1
#
_entry.id   AF-K7LIY6-F1
#
_cell.length_a   1.000
_cell.length_b   1.000
_cell.length_c   1.000
_cell.angle_alpha   90.00
_cell.angle_beta   90.00
_cell.angle_gamma   90.00
#
_symmetry.space_group_name_H-M   'P 1'
#
loop_
_entity.id
_entity.type
_entity.pdbx_description
1 polymer ?
#
loop_
_entity_poly.entity_id
_entity_poly.type
_entity_poly.pdbx_seq_one_letter_code
_entity_poly.pdbx_strand_id
1 'polypeptide(L)'
;MLVPLDIVSAYLRAIEASKHAKSLRVFFDWKDYLKFYQLGTYWPYTPSIHLLYGLRAALDLIFEEGLENVIARHIYLGKAWSIVLETQYVPST
;
A
#
# COMPACT_ATOMS: atom_id res chain seq x y z
N MET A 1 -1.10 4.36 20.67
CA MET A 1 -1.26 3.32 19.64
C MET A 1 -0.77 3.92 18.33
N LEU A 2 0.43 3.55 17.86
CA LEU A 2 0.92 3.97 16.55
C LEU A 2 0.33 3.01 15.52
N VAL A 3 -0.50 3.51 14.62
CA VAL A 3 -1.05 2.71 13.53
C VAL A 3 -0.11 2.85 12.33
N PRO A 4 0.39 1.74 11.74
CA PRO A 4 1.20 1.81 10.53
C PRO A 4 0.40 2.39 9.36
N LEU A 5 1.11 2.83 8.32
CA LEU A 5 0.47 3.30 7.08
C LEU A 5 0.07 2.08 6.25
N ASP A 6 -1.23 1.83 6.14
CA ASP A 6 -1.82 0.83 5.27
C ASP A 6 -2.60 1.52 4.15
N ILE A 7 -2.31 1.18 2.89
CA ILE A 7 -2.93 1.79 1.71
C ILE A 7 -4.03 0.87 1.18
N VAL A 8 -5.27 1.36 1.16
CA VAL A 8 -6.43 0.67 0.60
C VAL A 8 -6.98 1.46 -0.58
N SER A 9 -7.12 0.81 -1.72
CA SER A 9 -7.84 1.34 -2.89
C SER A 9 -9.14 0.55 -3.08
N ALA A 10 -10.27 1.26 -3.17
CA ALA A 10 -11.59 0.66 -3.29
C ALA A 10 -12.32 1.17 -4.53
N TYR A 11 -12.80 0.24 -5.36
CA TYR A 11 -13.64 0.57 -6.51
C TYR A 11 -15.05 1.00 -6.06
N LEU A 12 -15.79 1.75 -6.90
CA LEU A 12 -17.13 2.25 -6.58
C LEU A 12 -18.10 1.16 -6.09
N ARG A 13 -18.03 -0.04 -6.68
CA ARG A 13 -18.82 -1.21 -6.25
C ARG A 13 -18.52 -1.63 -4.80
N ALA A 14 -17.26 -1.55 -4.38
CA ALA A 14 -16.87 -1.87 -3.01
C ALA A 14 -17.35 -0.80 -2.02
N ILE A 15 -17.31 0.48 -2.42
CA ILE A 15 -17.88 1.58 -1.63
C ILE A 15 -19.39 1.37 -1.44
N GLU A 16 -20.12 0.97 -2.48
CA GLU A 16 -21.55 0.67 -2.38
C GLU A 16 -21.84 -0.52 -1.46
N ALA A 17 -21.09 -1.61 -1.62
CA ALA A 17 -21.23 -2.79 -0.76
C ALA A 17 -20.98 -2.47 0.73
N SER A 18 -20.06 -1.54 1.02
CA SER A 18 -19.75 -1.15 2.40
C SER A 18 -20.96 -0.57 3.15
N LYS A 19 -21.90 0.07 2.46
CA LYS A 19 -23.14 0.62 3.06
C LYS A 19 -24.04 -0.45 3.67
N HIS A 20 -23.98 -1.68 3.16
CA HIS A 20 -24.78 -2.82 3.62
C HIS A 20 -23.99 -3.81 4.49
N ALA A 21 -22.70 -3.55 4.73
CA ALA A 21 -21.87 -4.41 5.55
C ALA A 21 -22.30 -4.36 7.02
N LYS A 22 -22.57 -5.53 7.61
CA LYS A 22 -23.05 -5.68 9.00
C LYS A 22 -21.93 -5.79 10.04
N SER A 23 -20.67 -5.88 9.61
CA SER A 23 -19.52 -5.93 10.51
C SER A 23 -19.37 -4.62 11.27
N LEU A 24 -19.14 -4.72 12.58
CA LEU A 24 -18.85 -3.58 13.44
C LEU A 24 -17.51 -2.95 13.05
N ARG A 25 -17.50 -1.64 12.85
CA ARG A 25 -16.33 -0.85 12.43
C ARG A 25 -16.48 0.58 12.93
N VAL A 26 -15.36 1.16 13.35
CA VAL A 26 -15.26 2.58 13.73
C VAL A 26 -13.96 3.13 13.13
N PHE A 27 -12.81 2.71 13.67
CA PHE A 27 -11.50 3.19 13.20
C PHE A 27 -11.25 2.86 11.70
N PHE A 28 -11.69 1.70 11.24
CA PHE A 28 -11.55 1.25 9.86
C PHE A 28 -12.79 1.55 8.98
N ASP A 29 -13.74 2.37 9.43
CA ASP A 29 -14.91 2.70 8.62
C ASP A 29 -14.57 3.73 7.53
N TRP A 30 -14.72 3.34 6.27
CA TRP A 30 -14.49 4.23 5.13
C TRP A 30 -15.48 5.40 5.10
N LYS A 31 -16.65 5.27 5.73
CA LYS A 31 -17.66 6.34 5.78
C LYS A 31 -17.08 7.63 6.40
N ASP A 32 -16.26 7.50 7.43
CA ASP A 32 -15.63 8.65 8.08
C ASP A 32 -14.62 9.32 7.15
N TYR A 33 -13.75 8.55 6.50
CA TYR A 33 -12.82 9.08 5.51
C TYR A 33 -13.54 9.76 4.34
N LEU A 34 -14.57 9.15 3.76
CA LEU A 34 -15.35 9.73 2.67
C LEU A 34 -16.00 11.06 3.05
N LYS A 35 -16.50 11.19 4.29
CA LYS A 35 -17.03 12.46 4.81
C LYS A 35 -15.94 13.52 4.89
N PHE A 36 -14.77 13.19 5.42
CA PHE A 36 -13.65 14.15 5.54
C PHE A 36 -13.01 14.50 4.19
N TYR A 37 -13.10 13.62 3.19
CA TYR A 37 -12.73 13.94 1.80
C TYR A 37 -13.64 15.02 1.23
N GLN A 38 -14.95 14.93 1.46
CA GLN A 38 -15.91 15.96 1.02
C GLN A 38 -15.73 17.30 1.75
N LEU A 39 -15.29 17.28 3.00
CA LEU A 39 -14.99 18.49 3.80
C LEU A 39 -13.65 19.14 3.43
N GLY A 40 -12.80 18.48 2.65
CA GLY A 40 -11.47 18.97 2.26
C GLY A 40 -10.40 18.90 3.35
N THR A 41 -10.71 18.34 4.52
CA THR A 41 -9.77 18.17 5.64
C THR A 41 -9.08 16.80 5.67
N TYR A 42 -9.59 15.85 4.87
CA TYR A 42 -9.05 14.50 4.62
C TYR A 42 -9.00 13.52 5.81
N TRP A 43 -8.79 14.00 7.03
CA TRP A 43 -8.42 13.15 8.17
C TRP A 43 -9.49 13.13 9.27
N PRO A 44 -10.18 11.99 9.50
CA PRO A 44 -11.12 11.86 10.62
C PRO A 44 -10.43 11.84 12.00
N TYR A 45 -9.13 11.54 12.04
CA TYR A 45 -8.29 11.51 13.24
C TYR A 45 -6.83 11.81 12.87
N THR A 46 -5.99 12.07 13.87
CA THR A 46 -4.58 12.47 13.68
C THR A 46 -3.78 11.42 12.89
N PRO A 47 -3.26 11.74 11.69
CA PRO A 47 -2.39 10.85 10.93
C PRO A 47 -0.93 10.95 11.40
N SER A 48 -0.09 9.99 10.99
CA SER A 48 1.36 10.08 11.18
C SER A 48 2.00 10.99 10.13
N ILE A 49 2.32 12.23 10.52
CA ILE A 49 2.95 13.22 9.64
C ILE A 49 4.26 12.69 9.02
N HIS A 50 5.08 12.00 9.82
CA HIS A 50 6.34 11.41 9.34
C HIS A 50 6.12 10.38 8.22
N LEU A 51 5.09 9.54 8.33
CA LEU A 51 4.77 8.56 7.29
C LEU A 51 4.20 9.23 6.04
N LEU A 52 3.49 10.35 6.16
CA LEU A 52 3.00 11.11 5.00
C LEU A 52 4.15 11.74 4.20
N TYR A 53 5.12 12.37 4.88
CA TYR A 53 6.32 12.88 4.21
C TYR A 53 7.19 11.76 3.65
N GLY A 54 7.33 10.64 4.39
CA GLY A 54 8.04 9.45 3.91
C GLY A 54 7.39 8.84 2.67
N LEU A 55 6.06 8.73 2.65
CA LEU A 55 5.31 8.25 1.48
C LEU A 55 5.51 9.20 0.28
N ARG A 56 5.50 10.52 0.49
CA ARG A 56 5.75 11.48 -0.58
C ARG A 56 7.11 11.26 -1.23
N ALA A 57 8.17 11.20 -0.41
CA ALA A 57 9.53 10.96 -0.89
C ALA A 57 9.67 9.59 -1.56
N ALA A 58 9.05 8.54 -1.01
CA ALA A 58 9.06 7.20 -1.61
C ALA A 58 8.38 7.19 -2.98
N LEU A 59 7.26 7.90 -3.14
CA LEU A 59 6.59 8.05 -4.43
C LEU A 59 7.43 8.86 -5.43
N ASP A 60 8.10 9.92 -4.99
CA ASP A 60 9.02 10.70 -5.83
C ASP A 60 10.14 9.81 -6.39
N LEU A 61 10.76 8.98 -5.56
CA LEU A 61 11.78 8.01 -5.98
C LEU A 61 11.25 6.95 -6.94
N ILE A 62 10.04 6.41 -6.68
CA ILE A 62 9.39 5.43 -7.57
C ILE A 62 9.11 6.03 -8.94
N PHE A 63 8.65 7.29 -9.00
CA PHE A 63 8.34 7.96 -10.25
C PHE A 63 9.60 8.43 -11.00
N GLU A 64 10.66 8.80 -10.29
CA GLU A 64 11.97 9.13 -10.87
C GLU A 64 12.61 7.90 -11.53
N GLU A 65 12.60 6.74 -10.88
CA GLU A 65 13.08 5.48 -11.47
C GLU A 65 12.15 5.00 -12.60
N GLY A 66 10.84 5.18 -12.41
CA GLY A 66 9.78 4.67 -13.28
C GLY A 66 9.25 3.31 -12.79
N LEU A 67 7.92 3.18 -12.67
CA LEU A 67 7.28 1.99 -12.09
C LEU A 67 7.67 0.68 -12.80
N GLU A 68 7.75 0.69 -14.13
CA GLU A 68 8.17 -0.47 -14.92
C GLU A 68 9.62 -0.88 -14.63
N ASN A 69 10.51 0.09 -14.41
CA ASN A 69 11.89 -0.17 -14.03
C ASN A 69 12.00 -0.74 -12.62
N VAL A 70 11.20 -0.22 -11.67
CA VAL A 70 11.08 -0.78 -10.33
C VAL A 70 10.65 -2.24 -10.40
N ILE A 71 9.60 -2.56 -11.17
CA ILE A 71 9.10 -3.93 -11.35
C ILE A 71 10.19 -4.81 -11.99
N ALA A 72 10.82 -4.36 -13.07
CA ALA A 72 11.88 -5.10 -13.77
C ALA A 72 13.08 -5.39 -12.86
N ARG A 73 13.51 -4.41 -12.04
CA ARG A 73 14.58 -4.58 -11.05
C ARG A 73 14.24 -5.64 -10.02
N HIS A 74 13.01 -5.65 -9.47
CA HIS A 74 12.59 -6.67 -8.52
C HIS A 74 12.52 -8.07 -9.14
N ILE A 75 12.04 -8.19 -10.39
CA ILE A 75 12.06 -9.45 -11.13
C ILE A 75 13.50 -9.95 -11.33
N TYR A 76 14.41 -9.06 -11.74
CA TYR A 76 15.82 -9.41 -11.95
C TYR A 76 16.47 -9.91 -10.66
N LEU A 77 16.30 -9.18 -9.55
CA LEU A 77 16.86 -9.56 -8.25
C LEU A 77 16.26 -10.88 -7.73
N GLY A 78 14.95 -11.08 -7.89
CA GLY A 78 14.29 -12.33 -7.51
C GLY A 78 14.81 -13.54 -8.31
N LYS A 79 15.03 -13.38 -9.62
CA LYS A 79 15.64 -14.40 -10.48
C LYS A 79 17.09 -14.69 -10.08
N ALA A 80 17.88 -13.65 -9.84
CA ALA A 80 19.27 -13.81 -9.41
C ALA A 80 19.35 -14.61 -8.09
N TRP A 81 18.45 -14.34 -7.15
CA TRP A 81 18.37 -15.09 -5.90
C TRP A 81 17.95 -16.56 -6.10
N SER A 82 16.99 -16.83 -6.98
CA SER A 82 16.60 -18.22 -7.33
C SER A 82 17.79 -19.02 -7.86
N ILE A 83 18.58 -18.45 -8.76
CA ILE A 83 19.77 -19.10 -9.32
C ILE A 83 20.79 -19.42 -8.22
N VAL A 84 21.03 -18.49 -7.28
CA VAL A 84 21.95 -18.74 -6.15
C VAL A 84 21.44 -19.90 -5.29
N LEU A 85 20.15 -19.93 -4.97
CA LEU A 85 19.56 -21.02 -4.18
C LEU A 85 19.65 -22.37 -4.90
N GLU A 86 19.38 -22.41 -6.21
CA GLU A 86 19.49 -23.61 -7.04
C GLU A 86 20.93 -24.13 -7.05
N THR A 87 21.91 -23.25 -7.26
CA THR A 87 23.34 -23.65 -7.27
C THR A 87 23.88 -24.09 -5.91
N GLN A 88 23.34 -23.59 -4.78
CA GLN A 88 23.83 -23.92 -3.44
C GLN A 88 23.11 -25.10 -2.79
N TYR A 89 21.82 -25.30 -3.08
CA TYR A 89 20.99 -26.26 -2.32
C TYR A 89 20.32 -27.34 -3.18
N VAL A 90 20.35 -27.22 -4.52
CA VAL A 90 19.85 -28.28 -5.41
C VAL A 90 21.05 -29.03 -5.97
N PRO A 91 21.30 -30.28 -5.53
CA PRO A 91 22.35 -31.10 -6.15
C PRO A 91 22.00 -31.29 -7.63
N SER A 92 22.94 -30.98 -8.52
CA SER A 92 22.85 -31.41 -9.91
C SER A 92 22.84 -32.94 -9.94
N THR A 93 21.66 -33.55 -10.06
CA THR A 93 21.51 -34.96 -10.43
C THR A 93 21.95 -35.20 -11.86
#